data_AF-A0A382KJU8-F1
#
_entry.id   AF-A0A382KJU8-F1
#
_cell.length_a   1.000
_cell.length_b   1.000
_cell.length_c   1.000
_cell.angle_alpha   90.00
_cell.angle_beta   90.00
_cell.angle_gamma   90.00
#
_symmetry.space_group_name_H-M   'P 1'
#
loop_
_entity.id
_entity.type
_entity.pdbx_description
1 polymer ?
#
loop_
_entity_poly.entity_id
_entity_poly.type
_entity_poly.pdbx_seq_one_letter_code
_entity_poly.pdbx_strand_id
1 'polypeptide(L)' 'MSKKLNKYSSRITEPKSQGASQAMLYGAGMSEEDMRKAQVGISSVWYEGNTCNMHLLDLAKKVKDGVIAAGLV' A
#
# COMPACT_ATOMS: atom_id res chain seq x y z
N MET A 1 -15.35 -20.76 -3.01
CA MET A 1 -14.32 -20.19 -2.11
C MET A 1 -14.04 -18.75 -2.53
N SER A 2 -14.03 -17.80 -1.60
CA SER A 2 -13.66 -16.41 -1.90
C SER A 2 -12.19 -16.34 -2.30
N LYS A 3 -11.87 -15.57 -3.36
CA LYS A 3 -10.52 -15.49 -3.92
C LYS A 3 -9.68 -14.58 -3.01
N LYS A 4 -8.53 -15.08 -2.52
CA LYS A 4 -7.59 -14.30 -1.71
C LYS A 4 -7.14 -13.04 -2.46
N LEU A 5 -7.25 -11.88 -1.83
CA LEU A 5 -6.96 -10.58 -2.45
C LEU A 5 -5.47 -10.23 -2.40
N ASN A 6 -4.79 -10.50 -1.29
CA ASN A 6 -3.37 -10.20 -1.05
C ASN A 6 -2.41 -11.23 -1.67
N LYS A 7 -2.65 -11.68 -2.91
CA LYS A 7 -1.90 -12.79 -3.54
C LYS A 7 -0.39 -12.60 -3.52
N TYR A 8 0.07 -11.38 -3.78
CA TYR A 8 1.49 -11.05 -3.83
C TYR A 8 2.04 -10.62 -2.47
N SER A 9 1.38 -9.66 -1.80
CA SER A 9 1.85 -9.18 -0.48
C SER A 9 1.85 -10.27 0.59
N SER A 10 1.00 -11.29 0.49
CA SER A 10 1.05 -12.46 1.39
C SER A 10 2.41 -13.15 1.43
N ARG A 11 3.23 -13.05 0.36
CA ARG A 11 4.58 -13.61 0.35
C ARG A 11 5.48 -13.01 1.41
N ILE A 12 5.25 -11.75 1.80
CA ILE A 12 6.03 -11.01 2.78
C ILE A 12 5.27 -10.76 4.09
N THR A 13 3.93 -10.78 4.08
CA THR A 13 3.13 -10.48 5.28
C THR A 13 2.73 -11.70 6.11
N GLU A 14 2.78 -12.93 5.59
CA GLU A 14 2.26 -14.12 6.30
C GLU A 14 3.33 -15.12 6.80
N PRO A 15 4.37 -15.51 6.02
CA PRO A 15 5.31 -16.52 6.48
C PRO A 15 6.16 -16.00 7.65
N LYS A 16 6.31 -16.80 8.71
CA LYS A 16 7.15 -16.46 9.86
C LYS A 16 8.63 -16.22 9.48
N SER A 17 9.09 -16.84 8.40
CA SER A 17 10.44 -16.62 7.86
C SER A 17 10.64 -15.24 7.22
N GLN A 18 9.57 -14.43 7.07
CA GLN A 18 9.61 -13.06 6.55
C GLN A 18 9.48 -12.00 7.66
N GLY A 19 9.92 -12.32 8.88
CA GLY A 19 9.87 -11.40 10.02
C GLY A 19 10.58 -10.07 9.75
N ALA A 20 11.68 -10.06 8.99
CA ALA A 20 12.37 -8.82 8.61
C ALA A 20 11.50 -7.91 7.72
N SER A 21 10.81 -8.49 6.73
CA SER A 21 9.88 -7.73 5.89
C SER A 21 8.72 -7.18 6.72
N GLN A 22 8.14 -7.99 7.60
CA GLN A 22 7.06 -7.58 8.50
C GLN A 22 7.52 -6.46 9.43
N ALA A 23 8.73 -6.52 9.99
CA ALA A 23 9.29 -5.46 10.84
C ALA A 23 9.39 -4.12 10.10
N MET A 24 9.82 -4.12 8.83
CA MET A 24 9.87 -2.90 8.01
C MET A 24 8.47 -2.34 7.75
N LEU A 25 7.48 -3.21 7.50
CA LEU A 25 6.09 -2.80 7.28
C LEU A 25 5.45 -2.23 8.56
N TYR A 26 5.73 -2.82 9.73
CA TYR A 26 5.36 -2.24 11.03
C TYR A 26 6.02 -0.87 11.25
N GLY A 27 7.31 -0.74 10.94
CA GLY A 27 8.03 0.53 11.03
C GLY A 27 7.46 1.62 10.12
N ALA A 28 6.85 1.23 8.99
CA ALA A 28 6.13 2.14 8.09
C ALA A 28 4.71 2.49 8.54
N GLY A 29 4.25 1.94 9.68
CA GLY A 29 2.97 2.24 10.30
C GLY A 29 1.84 1.24 10.02
N MET A 30 2.12 0.08 9.40
CA MET A 30 1.09 -0.97 9.24
C MET A 30 0.79 -1.64 10.58
N SER A 31 -0.48 -1.95 10.84
CA SER A 31 -0.91 -2.80 11.96
C SER A 31 -0.90 -4.29 11.61
N GLU A 32 -1.12 -5.16 12.60
CA GLU A 32 -1.29 -6.60 12.35
C GLU A 32 -2.51 -6.89 11.43
N GLU A 33 -3.57 -6.10 11.55
CA GLU A 33 -4.75 -6.22 10.68
C GLU A 33 -4.39 -5.91 9.22
N ASP A 34 -3.56 -4.89 9.00
CA ASP A 34 -3.12 -4.46 7.68
C ASP A 34 -2.27 -5.51 6.95
N MET A 35 -1.58 -6.38 7.69
CA MET A 35 -0.81 -7.50 7.10
C MET A 35 -1.70 -8.48 6.33
N ARG A 36 -3.01 -8.52 6.61
CA ARG A 36 -3.99 -9.37 5.92
C ARG A 36 -4.63 -8.68 4.71
N LYS A 37 -4.49 -7.37 4.57
CA LYS A 37 -5.06 -6.59 3.46
C LYS A 37 -4.21 -6.71 2.20
N ALA A 38 -4.81 -6.50 1.03
CA ALA A 38 -4.04 -6.40 -0.21
C ALA A 38 -3.32 -5.05 -0.23
N GLN A 39 -2.05 -5.07 -0.64
CA GLN A 39 -1.22 -3.86 -0.74
C GLN A 39 -1.29 -3.28 -2.16
N VAL A 40 -1.53 -1.98 -2.29
CA VAL A 40 -1.68 -1.24 -3.54
C VAL A 40 -0.59 -0.18 -3.64
N GLY A 41 0.36 -0.39 -4.55
CA GLY A 41 1.36 0.63 -4.88
C GLY A 41 0.75 1.77 -5.68
N ILE A 42 0.76 2.99 -5.13
CA ILE A 42 0.28 4.21 -5.82
C ILE A 42 1.49 4.97 -6.38
N SER A 43 1.72 4.84 -7.68
CA SER A 43 2.87 5.45 -8.38
C SER A 43 2.48 6.79 -9.03
N SER A 44 2.67 7.91 -8.32
CA SER A 44 2.48 9.24 -8.89
C SER A 44 3.72 9.71 -9.65
N VAL A 45 3.52 10.35 -10.80
CA VAL A 45 4.62 10.99 -11.58
C VAL A 45 4.66 12.49 -11.25
N TRP A 46 4.72 12.82 -9.96
CA TRP A 46 4.70 14.20 -9.49
C TRP A 46 6.11 14.81 -9.52
N TYR A 47 6.18 16.06 -9.98
CA TYR A 47 7.28 17.00 -9.74
C TYR A 47 6.78 18.43 -10.03
N GLU A 48 7.43 19.44 -9.46
CA GLU A 48 6.90 20.82 -9.42
C GLU A 48 7.20 21.64 -10.69
N GLY A 49 8.23 21.27 -11.46
CA GLY A 49 8.69 22.02 -12.63
C GLY A 49 7.86 21.87 -13.90
N ASN A 50 6.70 21.20 -13.84
CA ASN A 50 5.81 21.01 -15.00
C ASN A 50 4.35 21.09 -14.58
N THR A 51 3.58 21.95 -15.25
CA THR A 51 2.15 22.16 -14.99
C THR A 51 1.33 20.88 -15.18
N CYS A 52 1.75 19.98 -16.09
CA CYS A 52 1.12 18.68 -16.29
C CYS A 52 1.24 17.75 -15.07
N ASN A 53 2.22 17.95 -14.18
CA ASN A 53 2.57 17.00 -13.13
C ASN A 53 2.48 17.56 -11.71
N MET A 54 2.52 18.89 -11.55
CA MET A 54 2.61 19.54 -10.24
C MET A 54 1.44 19.22 -9.29
N HIS A 55 0.28 18.85 -9.83
CA HIS A 55 -0.93 18.52 -9.07
C HIS A 55 -1.08 17.02 -8.73
N LEU A 56 -0.20 16.16 -9.25
CA LEU A 56 -0.37 14.71 -9.13
C LEU A 56 -0.13 14.17 -7.72
N LEU A 57 0.62 14.88 -6.86
CA LEU A 57 0.80 14.47 -5.47
C LEU A 57 -0.52 14.53 -4.69
N ASP A 58 -1.35 15.55 -4.93
CA ASP A 58 -2.63 15.69 -4.25
C ASP A 58 -3.66 14.69 -4.78
N LEU A 59 -3.62 14.39 -6.08
CA LEU A 59 -4.41 13.28 -6.63
C LEU A 59 -3.99 11.93 -6.00
N ALA A 60 -2.69 11.69 -5.82
CA ALA A 60 -2.21 10.47 -5.19
C ALA A 60 -2.70 10.30 -3.74
N LYS A 61 -2.77 11.41 -2.96
CA LYS A 61 -3.37 11.40 -1.61
C LYS A 61 -4.85 11.00 -1.66
N LYS A 62 -5.63 11.53 -2.62
CA LYS A 62 -7.04 11.15 -2.81
C LYS A 62 -7.21 9.69 -3.21
N VAL A 63 -6.33 9.16 -4.05
CA VAL A 63 -6.32 7.72 -4.38
C VAL A 63 -6.03 6.90 -3.14
N LYS A 64 -5.06 7.31 -2.31
CA LYS A 64 -4.74 6.64 -1.03
C LYS A 64 -5.95 6.60 -0.10
N ASP A 65 -6.66 7.73 0.06
CA ASP A 65 -7.88 7.77 0.87
C ASP A 65 -8.92 6.74 0.39
N GLY A 66 -9.10 6.62 -0.93
CA GLY A 66 -9.99 5.63 -1.54
C GLY A 66 -9.56 4.18 -1.33
N VAL A 67 -8.26 3.89 -1.42
CA VAL A 67 -7.69 2.55 -1.14
C VAL A 67 -7.98 2.15 0.31
N ILE A 68 -7.75 3.06 1.27
CA ILE A 68 -8.02 2.82 2.69
C ILE A 68 -9.52 2.62 2.93
N ALA A 69 -10.38 3.46 2.34
CA ALA A 69 -11.83 3.34 2.46
C ALA A 69 -12.36 2.00 1.89
N ALA A 70 -11.68 1.41 0.91
CA ALA A 70 -11.99 0.09 0.36
C ALA A 70 -11.45 -1.08 1.22
N GLY A 71 -10.84 -0.80 2.38
CA GLY A 71 -10.30 -1.83 3.28
C GLY A 71 -8.97 -2.42 2.79
N LEU A 72 -8.21 -1.66 2.00
CA LEU A 72 -6.90 -2.05 1.47
C LEU A 72 -5.79 -1.18 2.10
N VAL A 73 -4.53 -1.51 1.79
CA VAL A 73 -3.33 -0.76 2.23
C VAL A 73 -2.59 -0.21 1.04
#